data_AF-A0A246G6X0-F1
#
_entry.id   AF-A0A246G6X0-F1
#
_cell.length_a   1.000
_cell.length_b   1.000
_cell.length_c   1.000
_cell.angle_alpha   90.00
_cell.angle_beta   90.00
_cell.angle_gamma   90.00
#
_symmetry.space_group_name_H-M   'P 1'
#
loop_
_entity.id
_entity.type
_entity.pdbx_description
1 polymer ?
#
loop_
_entity_poly.entity_id
_entity_poly.type
_entity_poly.pdbx_seq_one_letter_code
_entity_poly.pdbx_strand_id
1 'polypeptide(L)'
;MAYKTIYNARGANAAFRLDVSLLEKIAILRNDANFMQKIGGDEGLQQIIKNNVRVPCKSCGNSGSKYLKDVDEYLDDVRYFVNNFSEIRDASRLINELKFGAQNTLEGGAFAVRIFKENPNGLFNAANIAEIDLRFSDDVLNRFDVKFNNGFGEFKSYQVDNVSNISVKQLKQYLSDPNLANINNLHYLFDKRKLLAQYGKGTFQNIDDAVLAVKNKFKGIFTNKTDEIFLSLNQSVKNDLGLTGLNARTKFNDLISNINSKLYNFIEVK
;
A
#
# COMPACT_ATOMS: atom_id res chain seq x y z
N MET A 1 -32.63 5.29 2.41
CA MET A 1 -31.68 4.30 2.98
C MET A 1 -30.24 4.80 3.00
N ALA A 2 -29.67 5.30 1.90
CA ALA A 2 -28.30 5.85 1.89
C ALA A 2 -28.05 6.96 2.92
N TYR A 3 -29.00 7.90 3.07
CA TYR A 3 -28.94 8.91 4.12
C TYR A 3 -28.82 8.32 5.54
N LYS A 4 -29.55 7.23 5.83
CA LYS A 4 -29.49 6.54 7.13
C LYS A 4 -28.11 5.89 7.36
N THR A 5 -27.50 5.32 6.31
CA THR A 5 -26.12 4.81 6.37
C THR A 5 -25.14 5.90 6.76
N ILE A 6 -25.20 7.09 6.14
CA ILE A 6 -24.32 8.21 6.49
C ILE A 6 -24.62 8.73 7.89
N TYR A 7 -25.90 8.87 8.26
CA TYR A 7 -26.32 9.30 9.60
C TYR A 7 -25.72 8.40 10.68
N ASN A 8 -25.77 7.08 10.49
CA ASN A 8 -25.21 6.14 11.46
C ASN A 8 -23.67 6.16 11.48
N ALA A 9 -23.04 6.34 10.32
CA ALA A 9 -21.58 6.31 10.20
C ALA A 9 -20.89 7.61 10.67
N ARG A 10 -21.53 8.77 10.44
CA ARG A 10 -20.93 10.11 10.63
C ARG A 10 -21.73 11.04 11.54
N GLY A 11 -22.96 10.67 11.91
CA GLY A 11 -23.87 11.49 12.71
C GLY A 11 -24.75 12.44 11.89
N ALA A 12 -25.77 12.99 12.56
CA ALA A 12 -26.81 13.83 11.97
C ALA A 12 -26.31 15.12 11.30
N ASN A 13 -25.23 15.69 11.85
CA ASN A 13 -24.70 16.99 11.46
C ASN A 13 -23.55 16.89 10.44
N ALA A 14 -23.22 15.69 9.97
CA ALA A 14 -22.11 15.51 9.05
C ALA A 14 -22.41 16.12 7.67
N ALA A 15 -21.52 16.96 7.16
CA ALA A 15 -21.59 17.53 5.80
C ALA A 15 -21.67 16.44 4.72
N PHE A 16 -21.15 15.23 5.00
CA PHE A 16 -21.25 14.04 4.16
C PHE A 16 -22.68 13.71 3.72
N ARG A 17 -23.70 14.06 4.51
CA ARG A 17 -25.11 13.78 4.17
C ARG A 17 -25.63 14.63 3.00
N LEU A 18 -24.90 15.69 2.66
CA LEU A 18 -25.21 16.60 1.55
C LEU A 18 -24.40 16.24 0.29
N ASP A 19 -23.47 15.28 0.38
CA ASP A 19 -22.66 14.84 -0.75
C ASP A 19 -23.46 13.88 -1.64
N VAL A 20 -23.93 14.41 -2.77
CA VAL A 20 -24.78 13.66 -3.71
C VAL A 20 -24.03 12.46 -4.29
N SER A 21 -22.75 12.63 -4.66
CA SER A 21 -21.94 11.55 -5.21
C SER A 21 -21.76 10.39 -4.22
N LEU A 22 -21.57 10.67 -2.93
CA LEU A 22 -21.54 9.65 -1.90
C LEU A 22 -22.90 8.96 -1.73
N LEU A 23 -24.01 9.71 -1.71
CA LEU A 23 -25.35 9.13 -1.58
C LEU A 23 -25.66 8.17 -2.72
N GLU A 24 -25.34 8.57 -3.96
CA GLU A 24 -25.44 7.73 -5.16
C GLU A 24 -24.53 6.51 -5.05
N LYS A 25 -23.28 6.69 -4.61
CA LYS A 25 -22.34 5.59 -4.42
C LYS A 25 -22.88 4.55 -3.44
N ILE A 26 -23.41 4.99 -2.29
CA ILE A 26 -23.99 4.08 -1.29
C ILE A 26 -25.19 3.33 -1.87
N ALA A 27 -26.04 3.99 -2.67
CA ALA A 27 -27.16 3.31 -3.32
C ALA A 27 -26.67 2.22 -4.29
N ILE A 28 -25.63 2.49 -5.09
CA ILE A 28 -25.00 1.50 -5.98
C ILE A 28 -24.43 0.33 -5.18
N LEU A 29 -23.66 0.60 -4.12
CA LEU A 29 -23.02 -0.44 -3.31
C LEU A 29 -24.02 -1.35 -2.62
N ARG A 30 -25.13 -0.80 -2.12
CA ARG A 30 -26.18 -1.60 -1.46
C ARG A 30 -26.85 -2.59 -2.40
N ASN A 31 -26.85 -2.32 -3.71
CA ASN A 31 -27.37 -3.24 -4.72
C ASN A 31 -26.33 -4.28 -5.18
N ASP A 32 -25.07 -4.17 -4.75
CA ASP A 32 -24.03 -5.15 -5.01
C ASP A 32 -24.06 -6.23 -3.90
N ALA A 33 -24.83 -7.28 -4.13
CA ALA A 33 -25.03 -8.35 -3.13
C ALA A 33 -23.71 -9.04 -2.72
N ASN A 34 -22.79 -9.24 -3.67
CA ASN A 34 -21.49 -9.88 -3.40
C ASN A 34 -20.63 -8.99 -2.49
N PHE A 35 -20.52 -7.70 -2.82
CA PHE A 35 -19.81 -6.73 -1.99
C PHE A 35 -20.43 -6.65 -0.58
N MET A 36 -21.75 -6.47 -0.50
CA MET A 36 -22.46 -6.31 0.77
C MET A 36 -22.33 -7.55 1.65
N GLN A 37 -22.44 -8.76 1.10
CA GLN A 37 -22.25 -9.99 1.86
C GLN A 37 -20.85 -10.04 2.48
N LYS A 38 -19.81 -9.75 1.69
CA LYS A 38 -18.40 -9.88 2.09
C LYS A 38 -17.95 -8.87 3.14
N ILE A 39 -18.57 -7.69 3.19
CA ILE A 39 -18.25 -6.69 4.21
C ILE A 39 -19.05 -6.85 5.50
N GLY A 40 -20.10 -7.68 5.53
CA GLY A 40 -21.00 -7.82 6.68
C GLY A 40 -22.25 -6.94 6.60
N GLY A 41 -22.75 -6.71 5.39
CA GLY A 41 -23.98 -5.97 5.11
C GLY A 41 -23.89 -4.48 5.41
N ASP A 42 -25.05 -3.90 5.75
CA ASP A 42 -25.18 -2.47 6.02
C ASP A 42 -24.30 -1.99 7.18
N GLU A 43 -24.09 -2.82 8.19
CA GLU A 43 -23.19 -2.51 9.30
C GLU A 43 -21.74 -2.43 8.81
N GLY A 44 -21.30 -3.40 8.00
CA GLY A 44 -19.99 -3.39 7.37
C GLY A 44 -19.71 -2.10 6.59
N LEU A 45 -20.67 -1.68 5.76
CA LEU A 45 -20.55 -0.43 4.99
C LEU A 45 -20.47 0.80 5.91
N GLN A 46 -21.28 0.83 6.97
CA GLN A 46 -21.23 1.91 7.97
C GLN A 46 -19.87 1.97 8.66
N GLN A 47 -19.28 0.83 9.02
CA GLN A 47 -17.97 0.78 9.67
C GLN A 47 -16.84 1.23 8.73
N ILE A 48 -16.85 0.83 7.45
CA ILE A 48 -15.86 1.32 6.46
C ILE A 48 -15.93 2.84 6.34
N ILE A 49 -17.14 3.40 6.17
CA ILE A 49 -17.34 4.85 6.07
C ILE A 49 -16.88 5.52 7.36
N LYS A 50 -17.30 5.01 8.52
CA LYS A 50 -16.97 5.57 9.84
C LYS A 50 -15.46 5.57 10.11
N ASN A 51 -14.76 4.49 9.79
CA ASN A 51 -13.37 4.30 10.18
C ASN A 51 -12.42 5.24 9.45
N ASN A 52 -12.64 5.51 8.16
CA ASN A 52 -11.80 6.42 7.40
C ASN A 52 -12.13 7.90 7.71
N VAL A 53 -11.87 8.36 8.94
CA VAL A 53 -12.22 9.70 9.44
C VAL A 53 -11.51 10.85 8.70
N ARG A 54 -10.47 10.56 7.91
CA ARG A 54 -9.68 11.56 7.17
C ARG A 54 -10.12 11.72 5.72
N VAL A 55 -10.99 10.86 5.22
CA VAL A 55 -11.42 10.91 3.82
C VAL A 55 -12.15 12.23 3.54
N PRO A 56 -11.83 12.95 2.45
CA PRO A 56 -12.60 14.11 2.04
C PRO A 56 -13.95 13.71 1.42
N CYS A 57 -14.81 14.70 1.25
CA CYS A 57 -16.02 14.59 0.44
C CYS A 57 -16.16 15.83 -0.46
N LYS A 58 -16.70 15.66 -1.65
CA LYS A 58 -16.79 16.68 -2.71
C LYS A 58 -17.60 17.89 -2.28
N SER A 59 -18.65 17.67 -1.48
CA SER A 59 -19.50 18.74 -0.95
C SER A 59 -19.11 19.24 0.44
N CYS A 60 -18.05 18.70 1.06
CA CYS A 60 -17.64 19.03 2.44
C CYS A 60 -16.64 20.21 2.52
N GLY A 61 -16.38 20.90 1.41
CA GLY A 61 -15.35 21.94 1.33
C GLY A 61 -13.95 21.37 1.58
N ASN A 62 -13.11 22.10 2.32
CA ASN A 62 -11.73 21.69 2.64
C ASN A 62 -11.61 20.66 3.78
N SER A 63 -12.70 19.95 4.10
CA SER A 63 -12.71 18.95 5.18
C SER A 63 -12.02 17.66 4.72
N GLY A 64 -11.19 17.08 5.59
CA GLY A 64 -10.46 15.85 5.30
C GLY A 64 -9.08 16.09 4.66
N SER A 65 -8.47 15.02 4.19
CA SER A 65 -7.09 14.99 3.71
C SER A 65 -7.02 14.92 2.18
N LYS A 66 -6.50 15.97 1.53
CA LYS A 66 -6.37 16.07 0.05
C LYS A 66 -5.57 14.93 -0.60
N TYR A 67 -4.69 14.29 0.16
CA TYR A 67 -3.91 13.13 -0.30
C TYR A 67 -4.70 11.82 -0.28
N LEU A 68 -5.95 11.81 0.21
CA LEU A 68 -6.90 10.69 0.09
C LEU A 68 -7.93 11.00 -0.99
N LYS A 69 -8.47 9.95 -1.65
CA LYS A 69 -9.54 10.13 -2.63
C LYS A 69 -10.80 10.57 -1.91
N ASP A 70 -11.71 11.24 -2.60
CA ASP A 70 -13.03 11.52 -2.04
C ASP A 70 -13.72 10.21 -1.66
N VAL A 71 -14.57 10.27 -0.65
CA VAL A 71 -15.20 9.09 -0.04
C VAL A 71 -15.93 8.19 -1.03
N ASP A 72 -16.58 8.75 -2.05
CA ASP A 72 -17.25 7.98 -3.09
C ASP A 72 -16.26 7.19 -3.96
N GLU A 73 -15.12 7.81 -4.31
CA GLU A 73 -14.04 7.17 -5.07
C GLU A 73 -13.27 6.15 -4.23
N TYR A 74 -13.02 6.45 -2.95
CA TYR A 74 -12.43 5.52 -1.99
C TYR A 74 -13.30 4.27 -1.85
N LEU A 75 -14.62 4.44 -1.74
CA LEU A 75 -15.55 3.31 -1.68
C LEU A 75 -15.57 2.49 -2.97
N ASP A 76 -15.33 3.10 -4.14
CA ASP A 76 -15.13 2.33 -5.38
C ASP A 76 -13.85 1.49 -5.35
N ASP A 77 -12.76 2.00 -4.77
CA ASP A 77 -11.51 1.26 -4.61
C ASP A 77 -11.71 0.07 -3.64
N VAL A 78 -12.41 0.29 -2.52
CA VAL A 78 -12.78 -0.77 -1.56
C VAL A 78 -13.69 -1.82 -2.21
N ARG A 79 -14.72 -1.40 -2.95
CA ARG A 79 -15.63 -2.32 -3.65
C ARG A 79 -14.88 -3.19 -4.64
N TYR A 80 -13.99 -2.59 -5.44
CA TYR A 80 -13.18 -3.33 -6.39
C TYR A 80 -12.32 -4.38 -5.68
N PHE A 81 -11.62 -4.00 -4.60
CA PHE A 81 -10.81 -4.93 -3.82
C PHE A 81 -11.64 -6.11 -3.30
N VAL A 82 -12.76 -5.82 -2.61
CA VAL A 82 -13.62 -6.86 -2.01
C VAL A 82 -14.17 -7.81 -3.07
N ASN A 83 -14.63 -7.30 -4.21
CA ASN A 83 -15.23 -8.15 -5.23
C ASN A 83 -14.22 -9.06 -5.94
N ASN A 84 -12.95 -8.65 -6.05
CA ASN A 84 -11.96 -9.35 -6.85
C ASN A 84 -10.92 -10.14 -6.02
N PHE A 85 -10.71 -9.80 -4.74
CA PHE A 85 -9.60 -10.34 -3.95
C PHE A 85 -10.00 -10.89 -2.57
N SER A 86 -11.27 -10.83 -2.16
CA SER A 86 -11.70 -11.31 -0.83
C SER A 86 -11.43 -12.80 -0.58
N GLU A 87 -11.38 -13.60 -1.64
CA GLU A 87 -11.14 -15.04 -1.57
C GLU A 87 -9.64 -15.38 -1.53
N ILE A 88 -8.77 -14.40 -1.73
CA ILE A 88 -7.33 -14.59 -1.56
C ILE A 88 -7.05 -14.79 -0.07
N ARG A 89 -6.12 -15.68 0.22
CA ARG A 89 -5.70 -15.99 1.58
C ARG A 89 -5.38 -14.71 2.36
N ASP A 90 -5.93 -14.63 3.57
CA ASP A 90 -5.76 -13.54 4.54
C ASP A 90 -6.27 -12.14 4.11
N ALA A 91 -6.89 -12.01 2.93
CA ALA A 91 -7.51 -10.76 2.46
C ALA A 91 -8.60 -10.21 3.40
N SER A 92 -9.26 -11.08 4.16
CA SER A 92 -10.26 -10.68 5.17
C SER A 92 -9.67 -9.76 6.26
N ARG A 93 -8.35 -9.85 6.53
CA ARG A 93 -7.68 -8.96 7.49
C ARG A 93 -7.62 -7.53 6.98
N LEU A 94 -7.30 -7.30 5.70
CA LEU A 94 -7.40 -5.97 5.09
C LEU A 94 -8.84 -5.46 5.13
N ILE A 95 -9.85 -6.28 4.82
CA ILE A 95 -11.27 -5.87 4.95
C ILE A 95 -11.61 -5.46 6.39
N ASN A 96 -11.09 -6.18 7.39
CA ASN A 96 -11.29 -5.85 8.80
C ASN A 96 -10.53 -4.58 9.21
N GLU A 97 -9.31 -4.35 8.72
CA GLU A 97 -8.56 -3.11 8.94
C GLU A 97 -9.27 -1.90 8.30
N LEU A 98 -9.95 -2.06 7.15
CA LEU A 98 -10.77 -1.00 6.57
C LEU A 98 -11.97 -0.64 7.47
N LYS A 99 -12.57 -1.63 8.15
CA LYS A 99 -13.72 -1.43 9.06
C LYS A 99 -13.34 -0.95 10.46
N PHE A 100 -12.24 -1.45 11.01
CA PHE A 100 -11.92 -1.36 12.44
C PHE A 100 -10.45 -1.03 12.72
N GLY A 101 -9.64 -0.84 11.68
CA GLY A 101 -8.22 -0.57 11.80
C GLY A 101 -7.93 0.74 12.53
N ALA A 102 -6.77 0.81 13.18
CA ALA A 102 -6.37 1.97 13.94
C ALA A 102 -6.13 3.19 13.02
N GLN A 103 -6.31 4.41 13.55
CA GLN A 103 -6.21 5.65 12.77
C GLN A 103 -4.90 5.82 12.00
N ASN A 104 -3.79 5.30 12.53
CA ASN A 104 -2.46 5.36 11.91
C ASN A 104 -2.29 4.38 10.73
N THR A 105 -3.25 3.49 10.49
CA THR A 105 -3.20 2.48 9.42
C THR A 105 -4.16 2.77 8.27
N LEU A 106 -5.11 3.70 8.47
CA LEU A 106 -6.13 4.09 7.50
C LEU A 106 -5.57 4.45 6.13
N GLU A 107 -4.50 5.25 6.12
CA GLU A 107 -3.87 5.71 4.88
C GLU A 107 -3.20 4.55 4.14
N GLY A 108 -2.58 3.62 4.86
CA GLY A 108 -2.00 2.40 4.29
C GLY A 108 -3.06 1.51 3.66
N GLY A 109 -4.18 1.27 4.35
CA GLY A 109 -5.29 0.47 3.84
C GLY A 109 -5.96 1.12 2.62
N ALA A 110 -6.18 2.44 2.66
CA ALA A 110 -6.73 3.20 1.53
C ALA A 110 -5.79 3.19 0.31
N PHE A 111 -4.49 3.31 0.54
CA PHE A 111 -3.49 3.21 -0.52
C PHE A 111 -3.45 1.80 -1.12
N ALA A 112 -3.48 0.74 -0.29
CA ALA A 112 -3.46 -0.64 -0.75
C ALA A 112 -4.64 -0.93 -1.70
N VAL A 113 -5.89 -0.71 -1.27
CA VAL A 113 -7.07 -0.99 -2.12
C VAL A 113 -7.10 -0.15 -3.40
N ARG A 114 -6.53 1.06 -3.37
CA ARG A 114 -6.34 1.88 -4.57
C ARG A 114 -5.40 1.20 -5.56
N ILE A 115 -4.24 0.71 -5.09
CA ILE A 115 -3.27 0.06 -5.96
C ILE A 115 -3.80 -1.26 -6.54
N PHE A 116 -4.57 -2.04 -5.78
CA PHE A 116 -5.25 -3.22 -6.32
C PHE A 116 -6.13 -2.89 -7.54
N LYS A 117 -6.81 -1.74 -7.52
CA LYS A 117 -7.67 -1.29 -8.62
C LYS A 117 -6.91 -0.61 -9.75
N GLU A 118 -5.96 0.26 -9.42
CA GLU A 118 -5.11 0.93 -10.44
C GLU A 118 -4.19 -0.07 -11.15
N ASN A 119 -3.91 -1.21 -10.50
CA ASN A 119 -3.19 -2.35 -11.03
C ASN A 119 -1.93 -1.97 -11.83
N PRO A 120 -0.99 -1.22 -11.22
CA PRO A 120 0.21 -0.79 -11.92
C PRO A 120 0.96 -2.00 -12.47
N ASN A 121 1.36 -1.89 -13.74
CA ASN A 121 2.08 -2.93 -14.48
C ASN A 121 1.33 -4.28 -14.59
N GLY A 122 0.03 -4.35 -14.27
CA GLY A 122 -0.76 -5.59 -14.34
C GLY A 122 -0.49 -6.60 -13.22
N LEU A 123 0.25 -6.22 -12.16
CA LEU A 123 0.70 -7.11 -11.09
C LEU A 123 -0.43 -7.66 -10.21
N PHE A 124 -1.47 -6.86 -9.97
CA PHE A 124 -2.56 -7.12 -9.05
C PHE A 124 -3.73 -7.80 -9.74
N ASN A 125 -3.57 -9.09 -10.01
CA ASN A 125 -4.66 -9.97 -10.43
C ASN A 125 -4.71 -11.20 -9.50
N ALA A 126 -5.89 -11.76 -9.30
CA ALA A 126 -6.11 -12.84 -8.33
C ALA A 126 -5.26 -14.09 -8.63
N ALA A 127 -4.96 -14.36 -9.91
CA ALA A 127 -4.14 -15.51 -10.30
C ALA A 127 -2.66 -15.36 -9.92
N ASN A 128 -2.16 -14.13 -9.80
CA ASN A 128 -0.76 -13.84 -9.46
C ASN A 128 -0.50 -13.66 -7.97
N ILE A 129 -1.55 -13.58 -7.14
CA ILE A 129 -1.43 -13.28 -5.71
C ILE A 129 -1.70 -14.55 -4.90
N ALA A 130 -0.76 -14.88 -4.03
CA ALA A 130 -0.88 -16.01 -3.11
C ALA A 130 -1.51 -15.60 -1.77
N GLU A 131 -1.15 -14.43 -1.24
CA GLU A 131 -1.56 -13.99 0.10
C GLU A 131 -1.54 -12.46 0.21
N ILE A 132 -2.45 -11.91 1.02
CA ILE A 132 -2.60 -10.47 1.27
C ILE A 132 -2.56 -10.22 2.78
N ASP A 133 -1.99 -9.08 3.19
CA ASP A 133 -1.81 -8.71 4.60
C ASP A 133 -0.88 -9.70 5.34
N LEU A 134 0.31 -9.84 4.77
CA LEU A 134 1.31 -10.85 5.15
C LEU A 134 1.70 -10.78 6.63
N ARG A 135 2.02 -11.96 7.17
CA ARG A 135 2.70 -12.11 8.46
C ARG A 135 3.72 -13.23 8.33
N PHE A 136 5.01 -12.88 8.22
CA PHE A 136 6.08 -13.89 8.26
C PHE A 136 6.28 -14.49 9.66
N SER A 137 5.92 -13.72 10.69
CA SER A 137 5.97 -14.12 12.10
C SER A 137 5.03 -13.24 12.91
N ASP A 138 4.62 -13.69 14.09
CA ASP A 138 3.75 -12.90 14.99
C ASP A 138 4.33 -11.53 15.33
N ASP A 139 5.65 -11.43 15.45
CA ASP A 139 6.37 -10.18 15.79
C ASP A 139 6.61 -9.23 14.61
N VAL A 140 6.22 -9.61 13.39
CA VAL A 140 6.45 -8.80 12.19
C VAL A 140 5.18 -8.69 11.38
N LEU A 141 4.45 -7.60 11.63
CA LEU A 141 3.21 -7.28 10.95
C LEU A 141 3.50 -6.55 9.64
N ASN A 142 3.51 -7.29 8.52
CA ASN A 142 3.64 -6.74 7.17
C ASN A 142 2.27 -6.29 6.66
N ARG A 143 1.72 -5.30 7.36
CA ARG A 143 0.35 -4.86 7.13
C ARG A 143 0.18 -4.38 5.70
N PHE A 144 -0.85 -4.90 5.06
CA PHE A 144 -1.26 -4.65 3.69
C PHE A 144 -0.37 -5.26 2.62
N ASP A 145 0.83 -5.73 2.96
CA ASP A 145 1.78 -6.27 2.00
C ASP A 145 1.23 -7.54 1.33
N VAL A 146 1.73 -7.81 0.12
CA VAL A 146 1.20 -8.83 -0.79
C VAL A 146 2.30 -9.81 -1.13
N LYS A 147 1.99 -11.11 -1.07
CA LYS A 147 2.84 -12.15 -1.64
C LYS A 147 2.29 -12.51 -3.00
N PHE A 148 3.10 -12.24 -4.02
CA PHE A 148 2.87 -12.76 -5.35
C PHE A 148 3.40 -14.19 -5.45
N ASN A 149 2.96 -14.93 -6.47
CA ASN A 149 3.49 -16.27 -6.73
C ASN A 149 5.01 -16.26 -6.95
N ASN A 150 5.55 -15.15 -7.47
CA ASN A 150 6.98 -15.01 -7.80
C ASN A 150 7.66 -13.84 -7.07
N GLY A 151 7.10 -13.28 -6.00
CA GLY A 151 7.66 -12.07 -5.39
C GLY A 151 6.80 -11.42 -4.31
N PHE A 152 7.06 -10.14 -4.04
CA PHE A 152 6.40 -9.39 -2.96
C PHE A 152 6.06 -7.96 -3.35
N GLY A 153 4.96 -7.44 -2.82
CA GLY A 153 4.58 -6.04 -2.90
C GLY A 153 4.42 -5.45 -1.49
N GLU A 154 5.15 -4.39 -1.18
CA GLU A 154 5.08 -3.67 0.09
C GLU A 154 4.59 -2.24 -0.14
N PHE A 155 3.54 -1.85 0.60
CA PHE A 155 2.86 -0.58 0.39
C PHE A 155 3.27 0.46 1.42
N LYS A 156 3.75 1.63 0.96
CA LYS A 156 4.19 2.72 1.83
C LYS A 156 3.47 4.04 1.53
N SER A 157 2.48 4.36 2.36
CA SER A 157 1.86 5.69 2.41
C SER A 157 2.70 6.66 3.27
N TYR A 158 3.99 6.81 2.94
CA TYR A 158 4.95 7.60 3.70
C TYR A 158 5.30 8.92 3.02
N GLN A 159 5.57 9.95 3.82
CA GLN A 159 6.37 11.09 3.35
C GLN A 159 7.83 10.67 3.24
N VAL A 160 8.61 11.38 2.43
CA VAL A 160 10.00 10.98 2.12
C VAL A 160 10.90 10.86 3.35
N ASP A 161 10.70 11.70 4.36
CA ASP A 161 11.52 11.64 5.59
C ASP A 161 11.23 10.40 6.43
N ASN A 162 10.04 9.83 6.29
CA ASN A 162 9.64 8.60 6.97
C ASN A 162 10.19 7.34 6.28
N VAL A 163 10.74 7.45 5.07
CA VAL A 163 11.34 6.31 4.36
C VAL A 163 12.48 5.70 5.17
N SER A 164 13.24 6.52 5.92
CA SER A 164 14.29 6.04 6.82
C SER A 164 13.78 5.13 7.95
N ASN A 165 12.47 5.11 8.22
CA ASN A 165 11.86 4.27 9.25
C ASN A 165 11.43 2.89 8.73
N ILE A 166 11.72 2.56 7.47
CA ILE A 166 11.45 1.24 6.92
C ILE A 166 12.19 0.18 7.74
N SER A 167 11.45 -0.86 8.12
CA SER A 167 11.99 -1.93 8.94
C SER A 167 12.99 -2.76 8.16
N VAL A 168 14.26 -2.67 8.56
CA VAL A 168 15.32 -3.51 8.01
C VAL A 168 15.05 -4.99 8.27
N LYS A 169 14.36 -5.32 9.38
CA LYS A 169 13.92 -6.68 9.68
C LYS A 169 12.95 -7.20 8.61
N GLN A 170 11.97 -6.40 8.20
CA GLN A 170 11.02 -6.75 7.13
C GLN A 170 11.71 -6.87 5.78
N LEU A 171 12.54 -5.88 5.42
CA LEU A 171 13.32 -5.92 4.18
C LEU A 171 14.18 -7.19 4.06
N LYS A 172 14.86 -7.58 5.15
CA LYS A 172 15.65 -8.81 5.20
C LYS A 172 14.80 -10.06 4.98
N GLN A 173 13.57 -10.12 5.51
CA GLN A 173 12.67 -11.26 5.29
C GLN A 173 12.36 -11.43 3.80
N TYR A 174 11.96 -10.36 3.12
CA TYR A 174 11.71 -10.40 1.67
C TYR A 174 12.93 -10.82 0.88
N LEU A 175 14.09 -10.23 1.18
CA LEU A 175 15.35 -10.51 0.48
C LEU A 175 15.89 -11.93 0.73
N SER A 176 15.52 -12.53 1.86
CA SER A 176 15.89 -13.90 2.22
C SER A 176 14.92 -14.97 1.72
N ASP A 177 13.71 -14.60 1.29
CA ASP A 177 12.70 -15.57 0.89
C ASP A 177 13.15 -16.35 -0.35
N PRO A 178 13.14 -17.69 -0.34
CA PRO A 178 13.64 -18.51 -1.44
C PRO A 178 12.83 -18.35 -2.75
N ASN A 179 11.59 -17.85 -2.67
CA ASN A 179 10.74 -17.61 -3.85
C ASN A 179 11.02 -16.26 -4.53
N LEU A 180 11.82 -15.38 -3.91
CA LEU A 180 12.25 -14.15 -4.56
C LEU A 180 13.38 -14.46 -5.55
N ALA A 181 13.01 -14.70 -6.81
CA ALA A 181 13.95 -15.14 -7.84
C ALA A 181 14.93 -14.05 -8.31
N ASN A 182 14.51 -12.78 -8.29
CA ASN A 182 15.32 -11.63 -8.69
C ASN A 182 14.85 -10.37 -7.97
N ILE A 183 15.66 -9.30 -7.97
CA ILE A 183 15.33 -8.09 -7.23
C ILE A 183 14.10 -7.35 -7.78
N ASN A 184 13.81 -7.48 -9.08
CA ASN A 184 12.68 -6.82 -9.73
C ASN A 184 11.32 -7.46 -9.39
N ASN A 185 11.32 -8.62 -8.75
CA ASN A 185 10.10 -9.26 -8.24
C ASN A 185 9.72 -8.76 -6.84
N LEU A 186 10.53 -7.90 -6.23
CA LEU A 186 10.17 -7.12 -5.06
C LEU A 186 9.62 -5.77 -5.55
N HIS A 187 8.54 -5.29 -4.94
CA HIS A 187 7.90 -4.03 -5.29
C HIS A 187 7.61 -3.22 -4.03
N TYR A 188 8.47 -2.26 -3.71
CA TYR A 188 8.15 -1.22 -2.74
C TYR A 188 7.40 -0.10 -3.44
N LEU A 189 6.09 -0.03 -3.19
CA LEU A 189 5.19 0.93 -3.82
C LEU A 189 4.95 2.08 -2.85
N PHE A 190 5.40 3.28 -3.21
CA PHE A 190 5.20 4.49 -2.43
C PHE A 190 4.01 5.29 -2.96
N ASP A 191 3.16 5.78 -2.07
CA ASP A 191 2.00 6.58 -2.46
C ASP A 191 2.46 7.94 -3.00
N LYS A 192 2.27 8.19 -4.30
CA LYS A 192 2.59 9.48 -4.93
C LYS A 192 1.86 10.65 -4.26
N ARG A 193 0.70 10.41 -3.66
CA ARG A 193 -0.11 11.43 -2.97
C ARG A 193 0.49 11.88 -1.64
N LYS A 194 1.43 11.10 -1.09
CA LYS A 194 2.22 11.47 0.08
C LYS A 194 3.52 12.18 -0.28
N LEU A 195 3.94 12.09 -1.55
CA LEU A 195 5.22 12.61 -2.02
C LEU A 195 5.09 13.84 -2.90
N LEU A 196 4.03 13.98 -3.70
CA LEU A 196 3.85 15.11 -4.61
C LEU A 196 3.09 16.28 -3.97
N ALA A 197 3.58 17.50 -4.23
CA ALA A 197 3.05 18.75 -3.70
C ALA A 197 1.59 19.01 -4.11
N GLN A 198 1.19 18.59 -5.31
CA GLN A 198 -0.18 18.77 -5.81
C GLN A 198 -1.26 18.17 -4.90
N TYR A 199 -0.91 17.13 -4.13
CA TYR A 199 -1.82 16.46 -3.19
C TYR A 199 -1.76 17.05 -1.76
N GLY A 200 -1.02 18.14 -1.55
CA GLY A 200 -1.02 18.94 -0.33
C GLY A 200 -0.21 18.40 0.84
N LYS A 201 0.41 17.22 0.72
CA LYS A 201 1.24 16.62 1.78
C LYS A 201 2.71 16.40 1.38
N GLY A 202 2.95 16.24 0.08
CA GLY A 202 4.28 16.05 -0.48
C GLY A 202 5.02 17.35 -0.73
N THR A 203 6.29 17.25 -1.14
CA THR A 203 7.17 18.38 -1.48
C THR A 203 7.68 18.34 -2.91
N PHE A 204 7.59 17.19 -3.59
CA PHE A 204 8.10 17.02 -4.95
C PHE A 204 7.09 17.48 -6.00
N GLN A 205 7.58 18.01 -7.12
CA GLN A 205 6.71 18.50 -8.19
C GLN A 205 6.37 17.40 -9.21
N ASN A 206 7.24 16.41 -9.37
CA ASN A 206 7.08 15.31 -10.32
C ASN A 206 7.50 13.96 -9.69
N ILE A 207 7.14 12.88 -10.37
CA ILE A 207 7.38 11.50 -9.92
C ILE A 207 8.87 11.18 -9.90
N ASP A 208 9.64 11.64 -10.88
CA ASP A 208 11.06 11.30 -11.02
C ASP A 208 11.89 11.81 -9.84
N ASP A 209 11.68 13.06 -9.44
CA ASP A 209 12.31 13.66 -8.26
C ASP A 209 11.94 12.90 -6.98
N ALA A 210 10.66 12.50 -6.85
CA ALA A 210 10.19 11.73 -5.72
C ALA A 210 10.87 10.34 -5.66
N VAL A 211 10.98 9.64 -6.79
CA VAL A 211 11.67 8.34 -6.89
C VAL A 211 13.13 8.49 -6.50
N LEU A 212 13.85 9.48 -7.04
CA LEU A 212 15.25 9.73 -6.71
C LEU A 212 15.44 10.01 -5.22
N ALA A 213 14.54 10.79 -4.60
CA ALA A 213 14.60 11.09 -3.19
C ALA A 213 14.37 9.84 -2.31
N VAL A 214 13.39 9.00 -2.67
CA VAL A 214 13.16 7.72 -1.97
C VAL A 214 14.37 6.79 -2.11
N LYS A 215 14.94 6.66 -3.31
CA LYS A 215 16.16 5.87 -3.55
C LYS A 215 17.35 6.36 -2.72
N ASN A 216 17.52 7.67 -2.59
CA ASN A 216 18.55 8.25 -1.71
C ASN A 216 18.34 7.90 -0.23
N LYS A 217 17.10 7.85 0.26
CA LYS A 217 16.81 7.39 1.62
C LYS A 217 17.13 5.90 1.78
N PHE A 218 16.79 5.07 0.79
CA PHE A 218 17.19 3.65 0.77
C PHE A 218 18.70 3.45 0.74
N LYS A 219 19.45 4.29 0.01
CA LYS A 219 20.91 4.26 0.03
C LYS A 219 21.46 4.41 1.44
N GLY A 220 20.85 5.30 2.25
CA GLY A 220 21.18 5.42 3.67
C GLY A 220 20.91 4.13 4.46
N ILE A 221 19.74 3.50 4.25
CA ILE A 221 19.39 2.22 4.87
C ILE A 221 20.41 1.13 4.51
N PHE A 222 20.70 0.97 3.22
CA PHE A 222 21.66 -0.02 2.74
C PHE A 222 23.06 0.24 3.31
N THR A 223 23.54 1.48 3.26
CA THR A 223 24.86 1.86 3.77
C THR A 223 24.99 1.53 5.26
N ASN A 224 24.00 1.92 6.06
CA ASN A 224 24.02 1.72 7.52
C ASN A 224 23.89 0.25 7.94
N LYS A 225 23.36 -0.60 7.05
CA LYS A 225 23.04 -2.02 7.32
C LYS A 225 23.63 -2.97 6.29
N THR A 226 24.76 -2.57 5.71
CA THR A 226 25.36 -3.24 4.55
C THR A 226 25.61 -4.72 4.82
N ASP A 227 26.30 -5.07 5.92
CA ASP A 227 26.59 -6.46 6.30
C ASP A 227 25.32 -7.28 6.49
N GLU A 228 24.38 -6.76 7.28
CA GLU A 228 23.15 -7.46 7.63
C GLU A 228 22.29 -7.78 6.41
N ILE A 229 22.20 -6.83 5.47
CA ILE A 229 21.41 -6.98 4.25
C ILE A 229 22.13 -7.89 3.26
N PHE A 230 23.45 -7.72 3.07
CA PHE A 230 24.23 -8.57 2.16
C PHE A 230 24.13 -10.05 2.55
N LEU A 231 24.19 -10.34 3.86
CA LEU A 231 24.07 -11.69 4.39
C LEU A 231 22.64 -12.26 4.26
N SER A 232 21.60 -11.42 4.28
CA SER A 232 20.22 -11.89 4.12
C SER A 232 19.81 -12.18 2.69
N LEU A 233 20.51 -11.64 1.68
CA LEU A 233 20.18 -11.91 0.27
C LEU A 233 20.21 -13.42 -0.01
N ASN A 234 19.11 -13.96 -0.52
CA ASN A 234 19.06 -15.32 -1.03
C ASN A 234 20.02 -15.49 -2.24
N GLN A 235 20.32 -16.74 -2.61
CA GLN A 235 21.28 -17.00 -3.67
C GLN A 235 20.81 -16.52 -5.06
N SER A 236 19.51 -16.60 -5.35
CA SER A 236 18.94 -16.15 -6.63
C SER A 236 19.11 -14.65 -6.81
N VAL A 237 18.83 -13.84 -5.78
CA VAL A 237 19.03 -12.39 -5.78
C VAL A 237 20.52 -12.04 -5.83
N LYS A 238 21.39 -12.78 -5.12
CA LYS A 238 22.86 -12.59 -5.25
C LYS A 238 23.32 -12.80 -6.68
N ASN A 239 22.86 -13.87 -7.34
CA ASN A 239 23.20 -14.16 -8.73
C ASN A 239 22.66 -13.06 -9.66
N ASP A 240 21.41 -12.64 -9.47
CA ASP A 240 20.74 -11.59 -10.25
C ASP A 240 21.45 -10.23 -10.17
N LEU A 241 22.06 -9.93 -9.02
CA LEU A 241 22.85 -8.73 -8.77
C LEU A 241 24.35 -8.91 -9.09
N GLY A 242 24.79 -10.09 -9.56
CA GLY A 242 26.20 -10.37 -9.88
C GLY A 242 27.13 -10.45 -8.66
N LEU A 243 26.58 -10.72 -7.48
CA LEU A 243 27.26 -10.76 -6.18
C LEU A 243 27.84 -12.15 -5.90
N THR A 244 28.66 -12.66 -6.83
CA THR A 244 29.35 -13.95 -6.70
C THR A 244 30.86 -13.78 -6.66
N GLY A 245 31.55 -14.76 -6.06
CA GLY A 245 33.01 -14.79 -5.94
C GLY A 245 33.58 -13.91 -4.82
N LEU A 246 34.92 -13.83 -4.76
CA LEU A 246 35.67 -13.18 -3.68
C LEU A 246 35.41 -11.66 -3.58
N ASN A 247 34.98 -11.02 -4.67
CA ASN A 247 34.70 -9.57 -4.72
C ASN A 247 33.21 -9.21 -4.56
N ALA A 248 32.35 -10.18 -4.21
CA ALA A 248 30.90 -9.96 -4.09
C ALA A 248 30.55 -8.79 -3.16
N ARG A 249 31.30 -8.62 -2.05
CA ARG A 249 31.06 -7.52 -1.12
C ARG A 249 31.39 -6.16 -1.72
N THR A 250 32.51 -6.02 -2.42
CA THR A 250 32.88 -4.77 -3.10
C THR A 250 31.84 -4.39 -4.14
N LYS A 251 31.41 -5.35 -4.97
CA LYS A 251 30.34 -5.13 -5.96
C LYS A 251 29.03 -4.68 -5.30
N PHE A 252 28.68 -5.22 -4.13
CA PHE A 252 27.49 -4.79 -3.42
C PHE A 252 27.60 -3.33 -2.95
N ASN A 253 28.76 -2.92 -2.43
CA ASN A 253 29.01 -1.52 -2.08
C ASN A 253 28.91 -0.60 -3.31
N ASP A 254 29.42 -1.04 -4.47
CA ASP A 254 29.32 -0.28 -5.72
C ASP A 254 27.86 -0.09 -6.13
N LEU A 255 27.04 -1.16 -6.05
CA LEU A 255 25.60 -1.07 -6.30
C LEU A 255 24.90 -0.11 -5.33
N ILE A 256 25.24 -0.13 -4.04
CA ILE A 256 24.68 0.79 -3.04
C ILE A 256 25.05 2.24 -3.38
N SER A 257 26.30 2.48 -3.79
CA SER A 257 26.80 3.84 -4.06
C SER A 257 26.04 4.53 -5.21
N ASN A 258 25.57 3.76 -6.18
CA ASN A 258 24.86 4.22 -7.37
C ASN A 258 23.34 3.97 -7.24
N ILE A 259 22.56 5.03 -6.97
CA ILE A 259 21.09 4.95 -6.86
C ILE A 259 20.37 4.54 -8.15
N ASN A 260 21.06 4.59 -9.29
CA ASN A 260 20.55 4.11 -10.58
C ASN A 260 20.91 2.66 -10.85
N SER A 261 21.56 1.97 -9.90
CA SER A 261 21.88 0.56 -10.05
C SER A 261 20.63 -0.32 -9.94
N LYS A 262 20.77 -1.55 -10.44
CA LYS A 262 19.72 -2.58 -10.41
C LYS A 262 19.19 -2.86 -8.98
N LEU A 263 20.00 -2.62 -7.95
CA LEU A 263 19.61 -2.80 -6.55
C LEU A 263 18.37 -1.96 -6.19
N TYR A 264 18.15 -0.82 -6.82
CA TYR A 264 17.06 0.10 -6.50
C TYR A 264 15.83 -0.05 -7.41
N ASN A 265 15.81 -1.03 -8.31
CA ASN A 265 14.72 -1.20 -9.29
C ASN A 265 13.38 -1.60 -8.65
N PHE A 266 13.41 -2.18 -7.45
CA PHE A 266 12.21 -2.55 -6.72
C PHE A 266 11.42 -1.34 -6.16
N ILE A 267 11.95 -0.12 -6.25
CA ILE A 267 11.34 1.09 -5.67
C ILE A 267 10.51 1.81 -6.73
N GLU A 268 9.21 1.96 -6.47
CA GLU A 268 8.28 2.64 -7.37
C GLU A 268 7.41 3.66 -6.62
N VAL A 269 7.02 4.75 -7.29
CA VAL A 269 6.08 5.75 -6.78
C VAL A 269 4.80 5.69 -7.61
N LYS A 270 3.64 5.43 -6.98
CA LYS A 270 2.36 5.13 -7.64
C LYS A 270 1.17 5.94 -7.11
#